data_AF-A0A1T1BGQ3-F1
#
_entry.id   AF-A0A1T1BGQ3-F1
#
_cell.length_a   1.000
_cell.length_b   1.000
_cell.length_c   1.000
_cell.angle_alpha   90.00
_cell.angle_beta   90.00
_cell.angle_gamma   90.00
#
_symmetry.space_group_name_H-M   'P 1'
#
loop_
_entity.id
_entity.type
_entity.pdbx_description
1 polymer ?
#
loop_
_entity_poly.entity_id
_entity_poly.type
_entity_poly.pdbx_seq_one_letter_code
_entity_poly.pdbx_strand_id
1 'polypeptide(L)'
;MPRSLAFFTDVALRVAEGGVTERNADHTVIRSPGNPMFWWGNFLLMPAAPQPGDRPRWEALFRRAFPDAEHRTFGVDTPDGGVDSGEWEAAGYEVLRDTVLTAAQTVPPRRTPTLDLRPLHSDADWEAAARLRMAVNAAGPHPHEAAGYLEFVTRKLAGARAVQERGQGAVFAAFDAHGAALSTLGLFDVGEGVARYQTVETHPQHRSRGLAGALVHAAAQWAHERLGTRTLVIVADPDYHAQALYERLGFCPTETQLSFQKRPPDA
;
A
#
# COMPACT_ATOMS: atom_id res chain seq x y z
N MET A 1 19.91 3.86 2.82
CA MET A 1 18.45 3.85 2.67
C MET A 1 18.13 3.41 1.25
N PRO A 2 16.93 2.87 0.97
CA PRO A 2 16.51 2.56 -0.38
C PRO A 2 16.64 3.78 -1.31
N ARG A 3 16.98 3.55 -2.57
CA ARG A 3 17.04 4.58 -3.62
C ARG A 3 15.66 4.96 -4.16
N SER A 4 14.71 4.03 -4.15
CA SER A 4 13.32 4.30 -4.51
C SER A 4 12.57 4.87 -3.30
N LEU A 5 11.90 6.00 -3.48
CA LEU A 5 10.99 6.57 -2.48
C LEU A 5 9.85 5.60 -2.16
N ALA A 6 9.34 4.88 -3.16
CA ALA A 6 8.29 3.87 -2.93
C ALA A 6 8.75 2.78 -1.98
N PHE A 7 9.89 2.13 -2.23
CA PHE A 7 10.38 1.08 -1.33
C PHE A 7 10.94 1.62 -0.02
N PHE A 8 11.49 2.84 0.02
CA PHE A 8 11.79 3.52 1.28
C PHE A 8 10.54 3.61 2.15
N THR A 9 9.45 4.17 1.62
CA THR A 9 8.20 4.31 2.38
C THR A 9 7.57 2.96 2.71
N ASP A 10 7.61 1.99 1.78
CA ASP A 10 6.98 0.70 1.99
C ASP A 10 7.67 -0.11 3.09
N VAL A 11 9.02 -0.16 3.07
CA VAL A 11 9.81 -0.84 4.10
C VAL A 11 9.63 -0.17 5.47
N ALA A 12 9.68 1.18 5.53
CA ALA A 12 9.47 1.91 6.77
C ALA A 12 8.09 1.60 7.40
N LEU A 13 7.05 1.48 6.57
CA LEU A 13 5.71 1.10 7.03
C LEU A 13 5.65 -0.34 7.52
N ARG A 14 6.29 -1.28 6.82
CA ARG A 14 6.35 -2.67 7.30
C ARG A 14 6.99 -2.71 8.68
N VAL A 15 8.12 -2.03 8.88
CA VAL A 15 8.78 -1.95 10.19
C VAL A 15 7.88 -1.32 11.24
N ALA A 16 7.20 -0.22 10.93
CA ALA A 16 6.25 0.41 11.84
C ALA A 16 5.11 -0.54 12.22
N GLU A 17 4.62 -1.36 11.29
CA GLU A 17 3.57 -2.36 11.50
C GLU A 17 4.07 -3.63 12.24
N GLY A 18 5.32 -3.66 12.72
CA GLY A 18 5.93 -4.80 13.41
C GLY A 18 6.65 -5.80 12.51
N GLY A 19 6.90 -5.41 11.25
CA GLY A 19 7.71 -6.16 10.30
C GLY A 19 9.20 -6.12 10.63
N VAL A 20 9.93 -7.09 10.09
CA VAL A 20 11.36 -7.28 10.31
C VAL A 20 12.10 -7.21 8.98
N THR A 21 13.23 -6.51 8.98
CA THR A 21 14.13 -6.41 7.82
C THR A 21 15.45 -7.13 8.11
N GLU A 22 15.87 -7.99 7.19
CA GLU A 22 17.16 -8.67 7.25
C GLU A 22 17.99 -8.26 6.02
N ARG A 23 19.07 -7.53 6.24
CA ARG A 23 19.91 -7.03 5.15
C ARG A 23 21.03 -8.03 4.85
N ASN A 24 21.03 -8.54 3.63
CA ASN A 24 22.10 -9.38 3.07
C ASN A 24 22.99 -8.56 2.13
N ALA A 25 24.07 -9.17 1.63
CA ALA A 25 24.98 -8.51 0.68
C ALA A 25 24.26 -8.10 -0.62
N ASP A 26 23.38 -8.97 -1.15
CA ASP A 26 22.83 -8.82 -2.50
C ASP A 26 21.32 -8.50 -2.54
N HIS A 27 20.66 -8.47 -1.38
CA HIS A 27 19.22 -8.20 -1.24
C HIS A 27 18.86 -7.88 0.22
N THR A 28 17.66 -7.37 0.45
CA THR A 28 17.07 -7.26 1.78
C THR A 28 15.82 -8.13 1.85
N VAL A 29 15.64 -8.87 2.93
CA VAL A 29 14.41 -9.64 3.18
C VAL A 29 13.49 -8.84 4.09
N ILE A 30 12.24 -8.69 3.70
CA ILE A 30 11.21 -8.02 4.49
C ILE A 30 10.19 -9.06 4.90
N ARG A 31 9.88 -9.16 6.19
CA ARG A 31 8.91 -10.10 6.73
C ARG A 31 7.88 -9.39 7.58
N SER A 32 6.64 -9.87 7.56
CA SER A 32 5.56 -9.44 8.46
C SER A 32 5.09 -10.63 9.29
N PRO A 33 5.78 -10.99 10.39
CA PRO A 33 5.42 -12.16 11.20
C PRO A 33 3.98 -12.14 11.72
N GLY A 34 3.44 -10.94 11.99
CA GLY A 34 2.04 -10.77 12.40
C GLY A 34 1.02 -11.02 11.29
N ASN A 35 1.43 -11.06 10.02
CA ASN A 35 0.57 -11.31 8.86
C ASN A 35 1.31 -12.10 7.74
N PRO A 36 1.52 -13.42 7.90
CA PRO A 36 2.26 -14.24 6.94
C PRO A 36 1.61 -14.32 5.55
N MET A 37 0.28 -14.14 5.48
CA MET A 37 -0.48 -14.16 4.22
C MET A 37 -0.32 -12.89 3.39
N PHE A 38 0.30 -11.84 3.93
CA PHE A 38 0.49 -10.58 3.22
C PHE A 38 1.68 -10.68 2.26
N TRP A 39 1.43 -10.94 0.97
CA TRP A 39 2.51 -11.15 -0.02
C TRP A 39 3.47 -9.96 -0.12
N TRP A 40 2.94 -8.74 -0.29
CA TRP A 40 3.74 -7.51 -0.29
C TRP A 40 4.16 -7.04 1.12
N GLY A 41 3.85 -7.83 2.15
CA GLY A 41 4.48 -7.74 3.47
C GLY A 41 5.64 -8.69 3.69
N ASN A 42 5.86 -9.61 2.73
CA ASN A 42 6.82 -10.70 2.79
C ASN A 42 7.52 -10.82 1.43
N PHE A 43 8.52 -9.98 1.18
CA PHE A 43 9.15 -9.86 -0.13
C PHE A 43 10.67 -9.72 -0.04
N LEU A 44 11.35 -9.92 -1.17
CA LEU A 44 12.76 -9.56 -1.33
C LEU A 44 12.88 -8.20 -2.00
N LEU A 45 13.64 -7.28 -1.40
CA LEU A 45 14.03 -6.03 -2.02
C LEU A 45 15.41 -6.17 -2.66
N MET A 46 15.43 -6.05 -3.98
CA MET A 46 16.63 -6.18 -4.81
C MET A 46 17.22 -4.79 -5.07
N PRO A 47 18.55 -4.62 -4.98
CA PRO A 47 19.18 -3.30 -5.09
C PRO A 47 19.24 -2.75 -6.52
N ALA A 48 18.94 -3.57 -7.53
CA ALA A 48 18.97 -3.20 -8.94
C ALA A 48 18.04 -4.11 -9.76
N ALA A 49 17.65 -3.64 -10.95
CA ALA A 49 16.85 -4.41 -11.90
C ALA A 49 17.57 -5.72 -12.30
N PRO A 50 16.81 -6.81 -12.52
CA PRO A 50 17.39 -8.09 -12.90
C PRO A 50 18.11 -8.01 -14.24
N GLN A 51 19.23 -8.71 -14.35
CA GLN A 51 19.92 -8.94 -15.63
C GLN A 51 19.37 -10.20 -16.31
N PRO A 52 19.56 -10.39 -17.63
CA PRO A 52 19.18 -11.63 -18.30
C PRO A 52 19.75 -12.87 -17.59
N GLY A 53 18.90 -13.84 -17.26
CA GLY A 53 19.29 -15.06 -16.54
C GLY A 53 19.34 -14.95 -15.00
N ASP A 54 18.97 -13.80 -14.40
CA ASP A 54 18.96 -13.66 -12.94
C ASP A 54 17.79 -14.37 -12.24
N ARG A 55 16.70 -14.68 -12.97
CA ARG A 55 15.47 -15.22 -12.39
C ARG A 55 15.69 -16.47 -11.53
N PRO A 56 16.43 -17.52 -11.97
CA PRO A 56 16.68 -18.70 -11.13
C PRO A 56 17.38 -18.36 -9.81
N ARG A 57 18.29 -17.37 -9.82
CA ARG A 57 18.98 -16.90 -8.62
C ARG A 57 18.01 -16.21 -7.66
N TRP A 58 17.18 -15.29 -8.16
CA TRP A 58 16.18 -14.58 -7.36
C TRP A 58 15.17 -15.56 -6.74
N GLU A 59 14.68 -16.53 -7.53
CA GLU A 59 13.78 -17.58 -7.03
C GLU A 59 14.41 -18.45 -5.95
N ALA A 60 15.70 -18.79 -6.07
CA ALA A 60 16.43 -19.53 -5.04
C ALA A 60 16.62 -18.71 -3.75
N LEU A 61 16.91 -17.40 -3.87
CA LEU A 61 16.97 -16.49 -2.72
C LEU A 61 15.61 -16.43 -2.01
N PHE A 62 14.52 -16.26 -2.76
CA PHE A 62 13.18 -16.17 -2.19
C PHE A 62 12.79 -17.45 -1.48
N ARG A 63 13.00 -18.62 -2.11
CA ARG A 63 12.68 -19.93 -1.51
C ARG A 63 13.44 -20.16 -0.20
N ARG A 64 14.69 -19.68 -0.10
CA ARG A 64 15.46 -19.75 1.15
C ARG A 64 14.89 -18.82 2.24
N ALA A 65 14.44 -17.63 1.85
CA ALA A 65 13.90 -16.65 2.77
C ALA A 65 12.47 -16.98 3.25
N PHE A 66 11.67 -17.64 2.41
CA PHE A 66 10.26 -17.98 2.59
C PHE A 66 9.97 -19.41 2.09
N PRO A 67 10.40 -20.45 2.83
CA PRO A 67 10.28 -21.84 2.38
C PRO A 67 8.83 -22.30 2.17
N ASP A 68 7.90 -21.77 2.97
CA ASP A 68 6.48 -22.15 2.95
C ASP A 68 5.62 -21.28 2.01
N ALA A 69 6.21 -20.25 1.38
CA ALA A 69 5.48 -19.37 0.49
C ALA A 69 5.32 -20.01 -0.90
N GLU A 70 4.09 -20.05 -1.40
CA GLU A 70 3.78 -20.49 -2.76
C GLU A 70 3.84 -19.35 -3.78
N HIS A 71 3.63 -18.10 -3.33
CA HIS A 71 3.79 -16.90 -4.13
C HIS A 71 5.25 -16.47 -4.22
N ARG A 72 5.57 -15.56 -5.14
CA ARG A 72 6.86 -14.85 -5.20
C ARG A 72 6.62 -13.36 -5.32
N THR A 73 7.38 -12.56 -4.58
CA THR A 73 7.31 -11.09 -4.61
C THR A 73 8.72 -10.51 -4.51
N PHE A 74 9.07 -9.70 -5.51
CA PHE A 74 10.35 -9.01 -5.58
C PHE A 74 10.11 -7.52 -5.81
N GLY A 75 10.61 -6.69 -4.92
CA GLY A 75 10.72 -5.26 -5.14
C GLY A 75 12.09 -4.90 -5.73
N VAL A 76 12.15 -3.88 -6.57
CA VAL A 76 13.41 -3.35 -7.10
C VAL A 76 13.64 -1.93 -6.63
N ASP A 77 14.76 -1.71 -5.95
CA ASP A 77 15.13 -0.44 -5.35
C ASP A 77 15.71 0.55 -6.38
N THR A 78 14.91 0.87 -7.40
CA THR A 78 15.23 1.80 -8.48
C THR A 78 14.05 2.74 -8.73
N PRO A 79 14.28 4.04 -8.98
CA PRO A 79 13.20 5.03 -9.13
C PRO A 79 12.57 5.10 -10.53
N ASP A 80 13.17 4.47 -11.55
CA ASP A 80 12.80 4.66 -12.97
C ASP A 80 12.00 3.50 -13.58
N GLY A 81 11.97 2.35 -12.90
CA GLY A 81 11.24 1.15 -13.32
C GLY A 81 11.68 0.52 -14.64
N GLY A 82 12.87 0.88 -15.13
CA GLY A 82 13.42 0.38 -16.39
C GLY A 82 13.90 -1.07 -16.27
N VAL A 83 13.30 -1.98 -17.02
CA VAL A 83 13.73 -3.39 -17.12
C VAL A 83 13.22 -4.04 -18.41
N ASP A 84 14.02 -4.95 -18.97
CA ASP A 84 13.56 -5.95 -19.94
C ASP A 84 12.91 -7.12 -19.17
N SER A 85 11.58 -7.18 -19.17
CA SER A 85 10.79 -8.15 -18.40
C SER A 85 10.46 -9.44 -19.15
N GLY A 86 10.92 -9.63 -20.40
CA GLY A 86 10.46 -10.73 -21.25
C GLY A 86 10.66 -12.12 -20.65
N GLU A 87 11.82 -12.38 -20.01
CA GLU A 87 12.08 -13.65 -19.32
C GLU A 87 11.11 -13.89 -18.14
N TRP A 88 10.76 -12.83 -17.43
CA TRP A 88 9.91 -12.88 -16.24
C TRP A 88 8.45 -13.14 -16.60
N GLU A 89 7.95 -12.40 -17.59
CA GLU A 89 6.58 -12.56 -18.11
C GLU A 89 6.39 -13.96 -18.71
N ALA A 90 7.36 -14.45 -19.50
CA ALA A 90 7.35 -15.81 -20.04
C ALA A 90 7.36 -16.89 -18.93
N ALA A 91 7.88 -16.56 -17.75
CA ALA A 91 7.86 -17.42 -16.57
C ALA A 91 6.58 -17.28 -15.71
N GLY A 92 5.60 -16.50 -16.16
CA GLY A 92 4.32 -16.28 -15.46
C GLY A 92 4.40 -15.26 -14.32
N TYR A 93 5.41 -14.38 -14.31
CA TYR A 93 5.41 -13.22 -13.43
C TYR A 93 4.56 -12.10 -14.03
N GLU A 94 3.81 -11.45 -13.16
CA GLU A 94 3.23 -10.14 -13.39
C GLU A 94 4.27 -9.09 -12.98
N VAL A 95 4.68 -8.26 -13.95
CA VAL A 95 5.65 -7.19 -13.74
C VAL A 95 4.90 -5.87 -13.61
N LEU A 96 4.78 -5.40 -12.38
CA LEU A 96 4.04 -4.20 -12.01
C LEU A 96 4.94 -2.98 -12.08
N ARG A 97 4.39 -1.89 -12.62
CA ARG A 97 5.03 -0.57 -12.73
C ARG A 97 4.07 0.46 -12.18
N ASP A 98 4.06 0.59 -10.85
CA ASP A 98 3.17 1.54 -10.20
C ASP A 98 3.76 2.95 -10.24
N THR A 99 2.91 3.95 -10.41
CA THR A 99 3.33 5.35 -10.39
C THR A 99 3.45 5.83 -8.95
N VAL A 100 4.61 6.36 -8.59
CA VAL A 100 4.83 7.07 -7.34
C VAL A 100 4.50 8.53 -7.56
N LEU A 101 3.47 9.03 -6.87
CA LEU A 101 3.10 10.43 -6.89
C LEU A 101 3.41 11.09 -5.55
N THR A 102 3.91 12.33 -5.61
CA THR A 102 4.23 13.13 -4.44
C THR A 102 3.55 14.48 -4.46
N ALA A 103 3.28 15.03 -3.28
CA ALA A 103 2.78 16.38 -3.10
C ALA A 103 3.38 16.99 -1.84
N ALA A 104 3.72 18.28 -1.89
CA ALA A 104 4.05 19.04 -0.68
C ALA A 104 2.78 19.50 0.07
N GLN A 105 1.72 19.81 -0.69
CA GLN A 105 0.41 20.19 -0.19
C GLN A 105 -0.66 19.66 -1.13
N THR A 106 -1.85 19.41 -0.61
CA THR A 106 -3.00 19.02 -1.45
C THR A 106 -3.95 20.19 -1.70
N VAL A 107 -4.56 20.19 -2.88
CA VAL A 107 -5.63 21.12 -3.27
C VAL A 107 -6.98 20.55 -2.79
N PRO A 108 -7.86 21.37 -2.19
CA PRO A 108 -9.18 20.91 -1.78
C PRO A 108 -9.98 20.37 -2.97
N PRO A 109 -10.73 19.26 -2.80
CA PRO A 109 -11.55 18.72 -3.87
C PRO A 109 -12.69 19.68 -4.23
N ARG A 110 -13.14 19.64 -5.50
CA ARG A 110 -14.26 20.48 -5.98
C ARG A 110 -15.58 20.24 -5.25
N ARG A 111 -15.76 19.06 -4.66
CA ARG A 111 -16.94 18.68 -3.87
C ARG A 111 -16.48 18.02 -2.59
N THR A 112 -16.92 18.57 -1.47
CA THR A 112 -16.75 17.96 -0.16
C THR A 112 -18.11 17.42 0.27
N PRO A 113 -18.27 16.08 0.31
CA PRO A 113 -19.51 15.50 0.79
C PRO A 113 -19.70 15.79 2.29
N THR A 114 -20.93 16.01 2.71
CA THR A 114 -21.29 16.22 4.13
C THR A 114 -21.24 14.87 4.86
N LEU A 115 -20.04 14.41 5.17
CA LEU A 115 -19.76 13.18 5.89
C LEU A 115 -18.80 13.46 7.04
N ASP A 116 -18.79 12.58 8.03
CA ASP A 116 -17.83 12.62 9.12
C ASP A 116 -16.49 12.04 8.64
N LEU A 117 -15.52 12.91 8.38
CA LEU A 117 -14.18 12.57 7.92
C LEU A 117 -13.21 12.65 9.10
N ARG A 118 -12.79 11.51 9.63
CA ARG A 118 -11.95 11.48 10.84
C ARG A 118 -11.09 10.22 10.97
N PRO A 119 -10.05 10.25 11.83
CA PRO A 119 -9.38 9.04 12.29
C PRO A 119 -10.34 8.04 12.95
N LEU A 120 -10.06 6.75 12.79
CA LEU A 120 -10.72 5.69 13.55
C LEU A 120 -10.32 5.80 15.02
N HIS A 121 -11.25 5.68 15.96
CA HIS A 121 -10.93 5.81 17.40
C HIS A 121 -11.62 4.76 18.29
N SER A 122 -12.61 4.04 17.76
CA SER A 122 -13.36 3.01 18.49
C SER A 122 -13.29 1.66 17.81
N ASP A 123 -13.55 0.58 18.54
CA ASP A 123 -13.61 -0.76 17.95
C ASP A 123 -14.66 -0.84 16.83
N ALA A 124 -15.79 -0.15 16.98
CA ALA A 124 -16.82 -0.04 15.95
C ALA A 124 -16.29 0.61 14.64
N ASP A 125 -15.40 1.59 14.73
CA ASP A 125 -14.77 2.20 13.56
C ASP A 125 -13.84 1.23 12.83
N TRP A 126 -13.02 0.48 13.60
CA TRP A 126 -12.12 -0.52 13.05
C TRP A 126 -12.89 -1.67 12.39
N GLU A 127 -13.98 -2.11 13.00
CA GLU A 127 -14.90 -3.08 12.40
C GLU A 127 -15.57 -2.53 11.13
N ALA A 128 -15.96 -1.25 11.11
CA ALA A 128 -16.54 -0.62 9.92
C ALA A 128 -15.53 -0.55 8.76
N ALA A 129 -14.27 -0.25 9.05
CA ALA A 129 -13.19 -0.28 8.06
C ALA A 129 -12.96 -1.70 7.53
N ALA A 130 -12.98 -2.72 8.39
CA ALA A 130 -12.89 -4.12 7.98
C ALA A 130 -14.08 -4.52 7.08
N ARG A 131 -15.32 -4.15 7.45
CA ARG A 131 -16.52 -4.40 6.63
C ARG A 131 -16.42 -3.75 5.25
N LEU A 132 -15.95 -2.50 5.17
CA LEU A 132 -15.72 -1.83 3.88
C LEU A 132 -14.69 -2.60 3.04
N ARG A 133 -13.57 -3.01 3.63
CA ARG A 133 -12.52 -3.77 2.92
C ARG A 133 -13.04 -5.09 2.37
N MET A 134 -13.89 -5.79 3.14
CA MET A 134 -14.57 -7.01 2.69
C MET A 134 -15.53 -6.75 1.53
N ALA A 135 -16.31 -5.66 1.58
CA ALA A 135 -17.22 -5.27 0.50
C ALA A 135 -16.46 -4.90 -0.79
N VAL A 136 -15.29 -4.25 -0.67
CA VAL A 136 -14.41 -3.96 -1.81
C VAL A 136 -13.88 -5.24 -2.44
N ASN A 137 -13.42 -6.22 -1.64
CA ASN A 137 -12.98 -7.52 -2.14
C ASN A 137 -14.10 -8.28 -2.85
N ALA A 138 -15.29 -8.37 -2.24
CA ALA A 138 -16.43 -9.09 -2.80
C ALA A 138 -16.91 -8.53 -4.16
N ALA A 139 -16.66 -7.24 -4.43
CA ALA A 139 -17.01 -6.59 -5.69
C ALA A 139 -15.87 -6.58 -6.72
N GLY A 140 -14.70 -7.15 -6.39
CA GLY A 140 -13.57 -7.27 -7.31
C GLY A 140 -13.81 -8.33 -8.39
N PRO A 141 -13.09 -8.26 -9.53
CA PRO A 141 -13.22 -9.24 -10.61
C PRO A 141 -12.72 -10.64 -10.20
N HIS A 142 -11.79 -10.70 -9.25
CA HIS A 142 -11.21 -11.94 -8.71
C HIS A 142 -11.19 -11.83 -7.18
N PRO A 143 -12.34 -12.00 -6.50
CA PRO A 143 -12.41 -11.87 -5.05
C PRO A 143 -11.57 -12.97 -4.37
N HIS A 144 -10.85 -12.61 -3.32
CA HIS A 144 -10.23 -13.59 -2.45
C HIS A 144 -11.28 -14.36 -1.63
N GLU A 145 -10.96 -15.60 -1.27
CA GLU A 145 -11.75 -16.42 -0.35
C GLU A 145 -11.98 -15.64 0.96
N ALA A 146 -13.24 -15.64 1.43
CA ALA A 146 -13.70 -14.67 2.41
C ALA A 146 -13.05 -14.84 3.79
N ALA A 147 -12.86 -16.07 4.27
CA ALA A 147 -12.31 -16.32 5.60
C ALA A 147 -10.82 -15.96 5.67
N GLY A 148 -10.02 -16.44 4.72
CA GLY A 148 -8.59 -16.13 4.64
C GLY A 148 -8.35 -14.64 4.37
N TYR A 149 -9.19 -14.00 3.56
CA TYR A 149 -9.09 -12.56 3.33
C TYR A 149 -9.47 -11.76 4.58
N LEU A 150 -10.51 -12.15 5.32
CA LEU A 150 -10.87 -11.50 6.59
C LEU A 150 -9.76 -11.60 7.63
N GLU A 151 -9.09 -12.76 7.72
CA GLU A 151 -7.93 -12.92 8.61
C GLU A 151 -6.80 -11.95 8.22
N PHE A 152 -6.47 -11.88 6.93
CA PHE A 152 -5.48 -10.93 6.40
C PHE A 152 -5.85 -9.48 6.74
N VAL A 153 -7.10 -9.08 6.51
CA VAL A 153 -7.61 -7.72 6.78
C VAL A 153 -7.53 -7.40 8.27
N THR A 154 -7.96 -8.32 9.13
CA THR A 154 -7.94 -8.16 10.59
C THR A 154 -6.52 -7.92 11.09
N ARG A 155 -5.55 -8.73 10.65
CA ARG A 155 -4.14 -8.59 11.01
C ARG A 155 -3.53 -7.30 10.47
N LYS A 156 -3.89 -6.90 9.24
CA LYS A 156 -3.41 -5.65 8.63
C LYS A 156 -3.93 -4.41 9.38
N LEU A 157 -5.20 -4.41 9.77
CA LEU A 157 -5.80 -3.33 10.57
C LEU A 157 -5.24 -3.29 11.99
N ALA A 158 -4.95 -4.44 12.61
CA ALA A 158 -4.29 -4.48 13.92
C ALA A 158 -2.89 -3.83 13.88
N GLY A 159 -2.09 -4.11 12.85
CA GLY A 159 -0.80 -3.46 12.64
C GLY A 159 -0.94 -1.94 12.46
N ALA A 160 -1.89 -1.50 11.63
CA ALA A 160 -2.19 -0.09 11.41
C ALA A 160 -2.66 0.62 12.69
N ARG A 161 -3.50 -0.03 13.50
CA ARG A 161 -3.96 0.47 14.81
C ARG A 161 -2.80 0.66 15.76
N ALA A 162 -1.87 -0.30 15.85
CA ALA A 162 -0.69 -0.18 16.70
C ALA A 162 0.22 1.00 16.28
N VAL A 163 0.35 1.27 14.97
CA VAL A 163 1.08 2.46 14.48
C VAL A 163 0.38 3.75 14.88
N GLN A 164 -0.94 3.80 14.74
CA GLN A 164 -1.75 4.94 15.11
C GLN A 164 -1.71 5.23 16.62
N GLU A 165 -1.78 4.20 17.46
CA GLU A 165 -1.70 4.34 18.92
C GLU A 165 -0.35 4.89 19.40
N ARG A 166 0.71 4.71 18.61
CA ARG A 166 2.03 5.34 18.84
C ARG A 166 2.14 6.77 18.28
N GLY A 167 1.07 7.29 17.67
CA GLY A 167 1.04 8.63 17.08
C GLY A 167 1.81 8.77 15.77
N GLN A 168 2.15 7.67 15.10
CA GLN A 168 2.97 7.65 13.88
C GLN A 168 2.12 7.65 12.58
N GLY A 169 0.89 8.15 12.66
CA GLY A 169 -0.07 8.13 11.56
C GLY A 169 -1.48 7.82 12.04
N ALA A 170 -2.40 7.68 11.09
CA ALA A 170 -3.77 7.29 11.37
C ALA A 170 -4.43 6.59 10.18
N VAL A 171 -5.40 5.74 10.49
CA VAL A 171 -6.41 5.27 9.55
C VAL A 171 -7.60 6.22 9.64
N PHE A 172 -8.06 6.69 8.50
CA PHE A 172 -9.18 7.60 8.35
C PHE A 172 -10.34 6.90 7.66
N ALA A 173 -11.55 7.36 7.96
CA ALA A 173 -12.74 6.99 7.22
C ALA A 173 -13.67 8.18 6.97
N ALA A 174 -14.49 8.03 5.94
CA ALA A 174 -15.67 8.85 5.69
C ALA A 174 -16.91 8.08 6.16
N PHE A 175 -17.53 8.51 7.25
CA PHE A 175 -18.71 7.87 7.82
C PHE A 175 -20.00 8.57 7.40
N ASP A 176 -21.04 7.77 7.17
CA ASP A 176 -22.41 8.26 7.07
C ASP A 176 -23.05 8.50 8.44
N ALA A 177 -24.29 9.01 8.43
CA ALA A 177 -25.06 9.29 9.65
C ALA A 177 -25.38 8.03 10.50
N HIS A 178 -25.14 6.83 9.98
CA HIS A 178 -25.37 5.55 10.66
C HIS A 178 -24.06 4.89 11.12
N GLY A 179 -22.91 5.54 10.92
CA GLY A 179 -21.60 5.02 11.29
C GLY A 179 -21.04 3.97 10.32
N ALA A 180 -21.58 3.86 9.11
CA ALA A 180 -20.98 3.02 8.08
C ALA A 180 -19.81 3.75 7.41
N ALA A 181 -18.65 3.10 7.34
CA ALA A 181 -17.52 3.61 6.57
C ALA A 181 -17.81 3.48 5.07
N LEU A 182 -17.81 4.60 4.35
CA LEU A 182 -18.04 4.66 2.90
C LEU A 182 -16.74 4.77 2.10
N SER A 183 -15.68 5.28 2.73
CA SER A 183 -14.33 5.34 2.17
C SER A 183 -13.32 5.26 3.32
N THR A 184 -12.18 4.63 3.10
CA THR A 184 -11.09 4.52 4.07
C THR A 184 -9.75 4.80 3.41
N LEU A 185 -8.78 5.23 4.22
CA LEU A 185 -7.36 5.24 3.88
C LEU A 185 -6.50 5.22 5.14
N GLY A 186 -5.25 4.80 5.02
CA GLY A 186 -4.21 5.05 6.02
C GLY A 186 -3.28 6.16 5.55
N LEU A 187 -2.75 6.95 6.48
CA LEU A 187 -1.66 7.90 6.24
C LEU A 187 -0.70 7.85 7.43
N PHE A 188 0.54 7.48 7.15
CA PHE A 188 1.51 7.17 8.20
C PHE A 188 2.84 7.86 7.95
N ASP A 189 3.45 8.36 9.02
CA ASP A 189 4.80 8.91 9.01
C ASP A 189 5.81 7.77 8.78
N VAL A 190 6.72 7.98 7.84
CA VAL A 190 7.79 7.04 7.50
C VAL A 190 9.17 7.62 7.77
N GLY A 191 9.24 8.74 8.48
CA GLY A 191 10.46 9.46 8.80
C GLY A 191 10.81 10.52 7.76
N GLU A 192 11.79 11.36 8.12
CA GLU A 192 12.31 12.43 7.26
C GLU A 192 11.25 13.46 6.81
N GLY A 193 10.12 13.55 7.53
CA GLY A 193 9.00 14.41 7.16
C GLY A 193 8.22 13.90 5.95
N VAL A 194 8.31 12.60 5.65
CA VAL A 194 7.58 11.92 4.58
C VAL A 194 6.42 11.13 5.20
N ALA A 195 5.23 11.22 4.61
CA ALA A 195 4.10 10.37 4.99
C ALA A 195 3.53 9.62 3.79
N ARG A 196 3.17 8.36 3.97
CA ARG A 196 2.71 7.46 2.92
C ARG A 196 1.25 7.09 3.10
N TYR A 197 0.45 7.36 2.07
CA TYR A 197 -0.92 6.86 1.99
C TYR A 197 -0.92 5.34 1.80
N GLN A 198 -1.86 4.62 2.40
CA GLN A 198 -2.10 3.19 2.14
C GLN A 198 -3.59 2.93 2.00
N THR A 199 -3.96 1.87 1.26
CA THR A 199 -5.32 1.31 1.34
C THR A 199 -6.40 2.37 1.06
N VAL A 200 -6.22 3.17 0.00
CA VAL A 200 -7.25 4.14 -0.41
C VAL A 200 -8.39 3.39 -1.08
N GLU A 201 -9.52 3.29 -0.39
CA GLU A 201 -10.65 2.50 -0.82
C GLU A 201 -11.97 3.26 -0.66
N THR A 202 -12.90 2.99 -1.56
CA THR A 202 -14.25 3.50 -1.49
C THR A 202 -15.22 2.36 -1.76
N HIS A 203 -16.26 2.27 -0.93
CA HIS A 203 -17.30 1.26 -1.07
C HIS A 203 -17.84 1.25 -2.52
N PRO A 204 -18.01 0.09 -3.16
CA PRO A 204 -18.38 0.00 -4.59
C PRO A 204 -19.61 0.84 -4.97
N GLN A 205 -20.64 0.84 -4.13
CA GLN A 205 -21.89 1.59 -4.36
C GLN A 205 -21.77 3.12 -4.15
N HIS A 206 -20.66 3.60 -3.61
CA HIS A 206 -20.41 5.00 -3.29
C HIS A 206 -19.24 5.62 -4.09
N ARG A 207 -18.70 4.90 -5.07
CA ARG A 207 -17.66 5.40 -5.98
C ARG A 207 -18.16 6.59 -6.81
N SER A 208 -17.21 7.37 -7.34
CA SER A 208 -17.48 8.54 -8.19
C SER A 208 -18.29 9.66 -7.52
N ARG A 209 -18.32 9.71 -6.19
CA ARG A 209 -18.99 10.77 -5.39
C ARG A 209 -18.02 11.76 -4.73
N GLY A 210 -16.72 11.67 -5.03
CA GLY A 210 -15.69 12.55 -4.46
C GLY A 210 -15.16 12.14 -3.07
N LEU A 211 -15.59 10.99 -2.53
CA LEU A 211 -15.25 10.53 -1.18
C LEU A 211 -13.74 10.36 -0.96
N ALA A 212 -13.08 9.56 -1.81
CA ALA A 212 -11.65 9.33 -1.70
C ALA A 212 -10.85 10.63 -1.75
N GLY A 213 -11.23 11.57 -2.62
CA GLY A 213 -10.52 12.85 -2.74
C GLY A 213 -10.67 13.74 -1.51
N ALA A 214 -11.88 13.81 -0.94
CA ALA A 214 -12.13 14.51 0.31
C ALA A 214 -11.35 13.91 1.48
N LEU A 215 -11.31 12.58 1.58
CA LEU A 215 -10.58 11.89 2.63
C LEU A 215 -9.05 12.07 2.49
N VAL A 216 -8.51 11.96 1.27
CA VAL A 216 -7.08 12.21 0.99
C VAL A 216 -6.69 13.62 1.42
N HIS A 217 -7.47 14.63 1.03
CA HIS A 217 -7.20 16.01 1.40
C HIS A 217 -7.30 16.23 2.92
N ALA A 218 -8.33 15.70 3.58
CA ALA A 218 -8.49 15.82 5.03
C ALA A 218 -7.31 15.19 5.80
N ALA A 219 -6.88 14.00 5.39
CA ALA A 219 -5.72 13.33 5.98
C ALA A 219 -4.42 14.09 5.75
N ALA A 220 -4.23 14.71 4.57
CA ALA A 220 -3.08 15.57 4.30
C ALA A 220 -3.01 16.74 5.29
N GLN A 221 -4.11 17.48 5.48
CA GLN A 221 -4.17 18.60 6.42
C GLN A 221 -3.82 18.14 7.84
N TRP A 222 -4.42 17.03 8.27
CA TRP A 222 -4.10 16.43 9.57
C TRP A 222 -2.62 16.06 9.71
N ALA A 223 -2.01 15.49 8.67
CA ALA A 223 -0.60 15.09 8.73
C ALA A 223 0.35 16.30 8.77
N HIS A 224 0.04 17.38 8.04
CA HIS A 224 0.80 18.63 8.15
C HIS A 224 0.73 19.20 9.56
N GLU A 225 -0.45 19.24 10.16
CA GLU A 225 -0.65 19.81 11.50
C GLU A 225 -0.10 18.94 12.63
N ARG A 226 -0.27 17.61 12.54
CA ARG A 226 0.02 16.67 13.64
C ARG A 226 1.39 16.01 13.53
N LEU A 227 1.86 15.74 12.32
CA LEU A 227 3.11 15.01 12.07
C LEU A 227 4.22 15.94 11.55
N GLY A 228 3.90 17.16 11.15
CA GLY A 228 4.87 18.05 10.50
C GLY A 228 5.31 17.54 9.12
N THR A 229 4.44 16.77 8.46
CA THR A 229 4.73 16.19 7.14
C THR A 229 5.04 17.28 6.12
N ARG A 230 6.10 17.07 5.34
CA ARG A 230 6.53 17.95 4.24
C ARG A 230 6.30 17.32 2.87
N THR A 231 6.37 15.99 2.80
CA THR A 231 6.16 15.24 1.55
C THR A 231 5.12 14.16 1.77
N LEU A 232 4.04 14.24 1.00
CA LEU A 232 3.02 13.20 0.92
C LEU A 232 3.37 12.27 -0.24
N VAL A 233 3.25 10.97 -0.02
CA VAL A 233 3.54 9.94 -1.02
C VAL A 233 2.32 9.05 -1.21
N ILE A 234 1.95 8.83 -2.47
CA ILE A 234 1.00 7.81 -2.86
C ILE A 234 1.59 7.00 -4.01
N VAL A 235 1.43 5.68 -3.97
CA VAL A 235 1.76 4.80 -5.08
C VAL A 235 0.45 4.20 -5.56
N ALA A 236 0.24 4.29 -6.86
CA ALA A 236 -0.98 3.87 -7.51
C ALA A 236 -0.64 3.17 -8.82
N ASP A 237 -1.40 2.12 -9.12
CA ASP A 237 -1.43 1.50 -10.43
C ASP A 237 -1.82 2.57 -11.49
N PRO A 238 -1.00 2.80 -12.53
CA PRO A 238 -1.27 3.80 -13.57
C PRO A 238 -2.53 3.49 -14.37
N ASP A 239 -2.90 2.22 -14.52
CA ASP A 239 -4.08 1.79 -15.27
C ASP A 239 -5.37 1.94 -14.45
N TYR A 240 -5.23 2.20 -13.14
CA TYR A 240 -6.35 2.42 -12.25
C TYR A 240 -6.79 3.90 -12.24
N HIS A 241 -8.11 4.14 -12.26
CA HIS A 241 -8.73 5.48 -12.30
C HIS A 241 -8.34 6.44 -11.16
N ALA A 242 -7.57 5.99 -10.17
CA ALA A 242 -7.14 6.78 -9.04
C ALA A 242 -6.02 7.79 -9.37
N GLN A 243 -5.18 7.56 -10.39
CA GLN A 243 -4.07 8.49 -10.69
C GLN A 243 -4.58 9.91 -11.00
N ALA A 244 -5.54 10.03 -11.92
CA ALA A 244 -6.15 11.32 -12.27
C ALA A 244 -6.85 11.99 -11.08
N LEU A 245 -7.32 11.22 -10.08
CA LEU A 245 -7.84 11.79 -8.84
C LEU A 245 -6.73 12.47 -8.04
N TYR A 246 -5.58 11.81 -7.86
CA TYR A 246 -4.48 12.36 -7.08
C TYR A 246 -3.85 13.57 -7.77
N GLU A 247 -3.69 13.55 -9.09
CA GLU A 247 -3.20 14.71 -9.85
C GLU A 247 -4.08 15.94 -9.68
N ARG A 248 -5.42 15.77 -9.66
CA ARG A 248 -6.36 16.87 -9.37
C ARG A 248 -6.24 17.41 -7.93
N LEU A 249 -5.69 16.64 -7.01
CA LEU A 249 -5.40 17.07 -5.65
C LEU A 249 -4.00 17.67 -5.51
N GLY A 250 -3.25 17.82 -6.60
CA GLY A 250 -1.91 18.43 -6.59
C GLY A 250 -0.75 17.45 -6.45
N PHE A 251 -1.00 16.14 -6.55
CA PHE A 251 0.08 15.17 -6.65
C PHE A 251 0.71 15.17 -8.04
N CYS A 252 2.02 15.00 -8.11
CA CYS A 252 2.77 14.88 -9.36
C CYS A 252 3.51 13.53 -9.40
N PRO A 253 3.56 12.83 -10.55
CA PRO A 253 4.37 11.63 -10.69
C PRO A 253 5.87 11.97 -10.56
N THR A 254 6.61 11.17 -9.79
CA THR A 254 8.04 11.39 -9.53
C THR A 254 8.92 10.16 -9.72
N GLU A 255 8.38 8.96 -9.54
CA GLU A 255 9.10 7.69 -9.72
C GLU A 255 8.15 6.63 -10.28
N THR A 256 8.74 5.51 -10.72
CA THR A 256 8.03 4.27 -11.04
C THR A 256 8.51 3.17 -10.11
N GLN A 257 7.60 2.62 -9.30
CA GLN A 257 7.88 1.46 -8.46
C GLN A 257 7.84 0.20 -9.32
N LEU A 258 8.99 -0.45 -9.49
CA LEU A 258 9.09 -1.73 -10.20
C LEU A 258 9.00 -2.90 -9.24
N SER A 259 8.11 -3.81 -9.55
CA SER A 259 7.90 -4.99 -8.73
C SER A 259 7.49 -6.21 -9.57
N PHE A 260 7.91 -7.40 -9.13
CA PHE A 260 7.63 -8.67 -9.80
C PHE A 260 6.84 -9.52 -8.84
N GLN A 261 5.67 -9.99 -9.26
CA GLN A 261 4.89 -10.94 -8.49
C GLN A 261 4.54 -12.17 -9.30
N LYS A 262 4.51 -13.33 -8.64
CA LYS A 262 3.98 -14.56 -9.20
C LYS A 262 3.01 -15.16 -8.21
N ARG A 263 1.78 -15.36 -8.66
CA ARG A 263 0.72 -16.01 -7.88
C ARG A 263 1.06 -17.50 -7.70
N PRO A 264 0.55 -18.14 -6.64
CA PRO A 264 0.51 -19.60 -6.57
C PRO A 264 -0.14 -20.16 -7.84
N PRO A 265 0.28 -21.33 -8.33
CA PRO A 265 -0.42 -22.01 -9.42
C PRO A 265 -1.88 -22.25 -9.02
N ASP A 266 -2.81 -22.08 -9.96
CA ASP A 266 -4.19 -22.50 -9.76
C ASP A 266 -4.20 -24.02 -9.48
N ALA A 267 -4.91 -24.43 -8.43
CA ALA A 267 -5.01 -25.82 -8.00
C ALA A 267 -5.82 -26.69 -8.98
#